data_AF-A0A2D9N4U1-F1
#
_entry.id   AF-A0A2D9N4U1-F1
#
_cell.length_a   1.000
_cell.length_b   1.000
_cell.length_c   1.000
_cell.angle_alpha   90.00
_cell.angle_beta   90.00
_cell.angle_gamma   90.00
#
_symmetry.space_group_name_H-M   'P 1'
#
loop_
_entity.id
_entity.type
_entity.pdbx_description
1 polymer ?
#
loop_
_entity_poly.entity_id
_entity_poly.type
_entity_poly.pdbx_seq_one_letter_code
_entity_poly.pdbx_strand_id
1 'polypeptide(L)'
;YGTDRANAIFRVFNDVIKKRQISAHTICSLLRSRTRYESRLQILHFLFSIANADGHVSDREVQEIHRISGFLGVQFRDFESIKAMFFKNPDRAYKILEIDPSASINEIKAAYRTMAKKYHPDKLQHMDEAYQQGAEEKFRKVQEAYEQLQKERGF
;
A
#
# COMPACT_ATOMS: atom_id res chain seq x y z
N TYR A 1 2.76 33.28 -16.61
CA TYR A 1 3.47 33.30 -15.31
C TYR A 1 3.61 31.94 -14.61
N GLY A 2 3.07 30.82 -15.14
CA GLY A 2 3.05 29.53 -14.43
C GLY A 2 4.19 28.55 -14.75
N THR A 3 4.66 28.51 -15.99
CA THR A 3 5.56 27.45 -16.48
C THR A 3 7.00 27.63 -16.00
N ASP A 4 7.53 28.85 -16.00
CA ASP A 4 8.91 29.12 -15.59
C ASP A 4 9.14 28.93 -14.09
N ARG A 5 8.15 29.26 -13.27
CA ARG A 5 8.20 29.07 -11.82
C ARG A 5 8.13 27.59 -11.44
N ALA A 6 7.25 26.82 -12.10
CA ALA A 6 7.19 25.36 -11.92
C ALA A 6 8.50 24.69 -12.37
N ASN A 7 9.05 25.08 -13.51
CA ASN A 7 10.33 24.56 -14.02
C ASN A 7 11.53 24.96 -13.13
N ALA A 8 11.48 26.12 -12.47
CA ALA A 8 12.49 26.52 -11.49
C ALA A 8 12.42 25.69 -10.21
N ILE A 9 11.21 25.43 -9.70
CA ILE A 9 10.98 24.57 -8.52
C ILE A 9 11.45 23.14 -8.80
N PHE A 10 11.08 22.56 -9.95
CA PHE A 10 11.54 21.23 -10.35
C PHE A 10 13.06 21.15 -10.52
N ARG A 11 13.69 22.21 -11.04
CA ARG A 11 15.17 22.29 -11.12
C ARG A 11 15.80 22.33 -9.73
N VAL A 12 15.34 23.20 -8.84
CA VAL A 12 15.86 23.26 -7.46
C VAL A 12 15.64 21.94 -6.72
N PHE A 13 14.47 21.32 -6.88
CA PHE A 13 14.17 20.02 -6.30
C PHE A 13 15.11 18.93 -6.82
N ASN A 14 15.25 18.80 -8.15
CA ASN A 14 16.18 17.84 -8.75
C ASN A 14 17.63 18.11 -8.38
N ASP A 15 18.03 19.37 -8.27
CA ASP A 15 19.39 19.77 -7.90
C ASP A 15 19.67 19.46 -6.43
N VAL A 16 18.70 19.63 -5.52
CA VAL A 16 18.78 19.22 -4.12
C VAL A 16 18.83 17.69 -3.98
N ILE A 17 18.01 16.96 -4.73
CA ILE A 17 17.99 15.49 -4.75
C ILE A 17 19.33 14.93 -5.28
N LYS A 18 19.83 15.50 -6.39
CA LYS A 18 21.12 15.10 -6.99
C LYS A 18 22.31 15.46 -6.10
N LYS A 19 22.34 16.68 -5.53
CA LYS A 19 23.46 17.16 -4.71
C LYS A 19 23.58 16.47 -3.36
N ARG A 20 22.46 16.03 -2.78
CA ARG A 20 22.47 15.40 -1.45
C ARG A 20 22.61 13.86 -1.47
N GLN A 21 22.69 13.24 -2.65
CA GLN A 21 22.64 11.77 -2.81
C GLN A 21 21.61 11.15 -1.87
N ILE A 22 20.41 11.73 -1.78
CA ILE A 22 19.43 11.27 -0.79
C ILE A 22 18.94 9.91 -1.27
N SER A 23 19.52 8.86 -0.72
CA SER A 23 19.13 7.50 -1.03
C SER A 23 17.69 7.29 -0.59
N ALA A 24 16.95 6.47 -1.35
CA ALA A 24 15.62 6.02 -0.94
C ALA A 24 15.64 5.46 0.49
N HIS A 25 16.73 4.81 0.88
CA HIS A 25 16.98 4.34 2.23
C HIS A 25 16.93 5.46 3.29
N THR A 26 17.59 6.60 3.05
CA THR A 26 17.60 7.73 3.99
C THR A 26 16.21 8.34 4.16
N ILE A 27 15.47 8.54 3.06
CA ILE A 27 14.10 9.07 3.09
C ILE A 27 13.17 8.11 3.84
N CYS A 28 13.22 6.82 3.49
CA CYS A 28 12.36 5.81 4.11
C CYS A 28 12.67 5.63 5.60
N SER A 29 13.94 5.72 6.00
CA SER A 29 14.34 5.68 7.41
C SER A 29 13.81 6.88 8.19
N LEU A 30 13.85 8.08 7.60
CA LEU A 30 13.25 9.27 8.20
C LEU A 30 11.73 9.11 8.34
N LEU A 31 11.03 8.70 7.28
CA LEU A 31 9.59 8.45 7.30
C LEU A 31 9.22 7.41 8.35
N ARG A 32 9.98 6.32 8.45
CA ARG A 32 9.79 5.29 9.48
C ARG A 32 9.86 5.85 10.90
N SER A 33 10.79 6.78 11.17
CA SER A 33 10.92 7.39 12.50
C SER A 33 9.86 8.46 12.81
N ARG A 34 9.23 9.04 11.78
CA ARG A 34 8.33 10.19 11.91
C ARG A 34 6.86 9.87 11.69
N THR A 35 6.53 8.68 11.20
CA THR A 35 5.17 8.31 10.82
C THR A 35 4.69 7.06 11.56
N ARG A 36 3.37 6.97 11.74
CA ARG A 36 2.73 5.76 12.26
C ARG A 36 2.87 4.62 11.26
N TYR A 37 2.72 3.38 11.75
CA TYR A 37 2.82 2.20 10.88
C TYR A 37 1.78 2.25 9.75
N GLU A 38 0.56 2.68 10.05
CA GLU A 38 -0.53 2.77 9.08
C GLU A 38 -0.24 3.74 7.94
N SER A 39 0.40 4.87 8.22
CA SER A 39 0.83 5.82 7.20
C SER A 39 1.84 5.19 6.23
N ARG A 40 2.73 4.33 6.73
CA ARG A 40 3.69 3.59 5.89
C ARG A 40 3.02 2.54 5.01
N LEU A 41 1.98 1.88 5.53
CA LEU A 41 1.16 0.97 4.73
C LEU A 41 0.41 1.71 3.62
N GLN A 42 0.03 2.96 3.86
CA GLN A 42 -0.60 3.81 2.85
C GLN A 42 0.41 4.27 1.79
N ILE A 43 1.64 4.63 2.18
CA ILE A 43 2.72 4.92 1.22
C ILE A 43 2.97 3.71 0.32
N LEU A 44 3.04 2.50 0.89
CA LEU A 44 3.21 1.28 0.11
C LEU A 44 2.05 1.04 -0.87
N HIS A 45 0.80 1.25 -0.43
CA HIS A 45 -0.35 1.16 -1.32
C HIS A 45 -0.25 2.15 -2.48
N PHE A 46 0.12 3.41 -2.23
CA PHE A 46 0.30 4.40 -3.29
C PHE A 46 1.38 4.02 -4.30
N LEU A 47 2.50 3.46 -3.85
CA LEU A 47 3.55 3.01 -4.77
C LEU A 47 3.02 1.95 -5.74
N PHE A 48 2.18 1.03 -5.27
CA PHE A 48 1.51 0.07 -6.15
C PHE A 48 0.44 0.71 -7.03
N SER A 49 -0.36 1.66 -6.53
CA SER A 49 -1.33 2.39 -7.35
C SER A 49 -0.67 3.16 -8.49
N ILE A 50 0.51 3.76 -8.24
CA ILE A 50 1.31 4.45 -9.26
C ILE A 50 1.89 3.45 -10.26
N ALA A 51 2.48 2.36 -9.79
CA ALA A 51 3.03 1.33 -10.67
C ALA A 51 1.95 0.65 -11.52
N ASN A 52 0.72 0.55 -11.02
CA ASN A 52 -0.41 -0.01 -11.76
C ASN A 52 -1.18 1.04 -12.60
N ALA A 53 -0.66 2.27 -12.75
CA ALA A 53 -1.38 3.34 -13.44
C ALA A 53 -1.61 3.05 -14.92
N ASP A 54 -0.76 2.24 -15.54
CA ASP A 54 -0.90 1.73 -16.92
C ASP A 54 -1.67 0.40 -17.00
N GLY A 55 -2.15 -0.11 -15.86
CA GLY A 55 -2.93 -1.34 -15.74
C GLY A 55 -2.11 -2.61 -15.46
N HIS A 56 -0.79 -2.53 -15.31
CA HIS A 56 0.06 -3.68 -14.98
C HIS A 56 1.25 -3.27 -14.12
N VAL A 57 1.52 -4.01 -13.04
CA VAL A 57 2.75 -3.85 -12.25
C VAL A 57 3.79 -4.88 -12.69
N SER A 58 4.93 -4.41 -13.21
CA SER A 58 6.02 -5.29 -13.66
C SER A 58 6.82 -5.88 -12.49
N ASP A 59 7.50 -7.01 -12.72
CA ASP A 59 8.34 -7.65 -11.69
C ASP A 59 9.45 -6.72 -11.16
N ARG A 60 9.99 -5.84 -12.02
CA ARG A 60 11.01 -4.86 -11.62
C ARG A 60 10.44 -3.83 -10.66
N GLU A 61 9.23 -3.36 -10.89
CA GLU A 61 8.54 -2.44 -9.99
C GLU A 61 8.20 -3.13 -8.67
N VAL A 62 7.74 -4.39 -8.70
CA VAL A 62 7.51 -5.18 -7.48
C VAL A 62 8.79 -5.29 -6.66
N GLN A 63 9.94 -5.58 -7.29
CA GLN A 63 11.22 -5.69 -6.60
C GLN A 63 11.64 -4.37 -5.96
N GLU A 64 11.48 -3.25 -6.66
CA GLU A 64 11.85 -1.94 -6.14
C GLU A 64 10.91 -1.50 -5.00
N ILE A 65 9.61 -1.73 -5.16
CA ILE A 65 8.61 -1.46 -4.12
C ILE A 65 8.88 -2.33 -2.88
N HIS A 66 9.28 -3.60 -3.05
CA HIS A 66 9.67 -4.47 -1.94
C HIS A 66 10.92 -3.96 -1.22
N ARG A 67 11.90 -3.43 -1.96
CA ARG A 67 13.09 -2.79 -1.37
C ARG A 67 12.70 -1.57 -0.53
N ILE A 68 11.84 -0.71 -1.07
CA ILE A 68 11.31 0.48 -0.39
C ILE A 68 10.52 0.08 0.86
N SER A 69 9.66 -0.94 0.78
CA SER A 69 8.87 -1.42 1.93
C SER A 69 9.76 -1.93 3.06
N GLY A 70 10.87 -2.58 2.72
CA GLY A 70 11.91 -2.98 3.68
C GLY A 70 12.51 -1.78 4.43
N PHE A 71 12.85 -0.71 3.73
CA PHE A 71 13.35 0.52 4.36
C PHE A 71 12.30 1.23 5.21
N LEU A 72 11.03 1.22 4.77
CA LEU A 72 9.91 1.72 5.56
C LEU A 72 9.64 0.84 6.79
N GLY A 73 10.22 -0.36 6.87
CA GLY A 73 9.99 -1.31 7.97
C GLY A 73 8.57 -1.87 7.96
N VAL A 74 8.02 -2.10 6.76
CA VAL A 74 6.75 -2.80 6.56
C VAL A 74 6.98 -4.30 6.65
N GLN A 75 6.10 -5.02 7.34
CA GLN A 75 6.18 -6.47 7.46
C GLN A 75 5.86 -7.15 6.13
N PHE A 76 6.49 -8.29 5.87
CA PHE A 76 6.32 -9.03 4.61
C PHE A 76 4.87 -9.46 4.36
N ARG A 77 4.12 -9.84 5.41
CA ARG A 77 2.70 -10.19 5.29
C ARG A 77 1.87 -9.03 4.77
N ASP A 78 2.08 -7.83 5.31
CA ASP A 78 1.39 -6.62 4.89
C ASP A 78 1.77 -6.25 3.45
N PHE A 79 3.03 -6.44 3.08
CA PHE A 79 3.49 -6.25 1.72
C PHE A 79 2.75 -7.18 0.74
N GLU A 80 2.70 -8.49 1.02
CA GLU A 80 2.01 -9.44 0.16
C GLU A 80 0.49 -9.19 0.12
N SER A 81 -0.12 -8.80 1.24
CA SER A 81 -1.53 -8.40 1.31
C SER A 81 -1.84 -7.19 0.43
N ILE A 82 -1.04 -6.13 0.53
CA ILE A 82 -1.22 -4.92 -0.29
C ILE A 82 -0.95 -5.22 -1.76
N LYS A 83 0.14 -5.94 -2.06
CA LYS A 83 0.46 -6.37 -3.43
C LYS A 83 -0.71 -7.13 -4.05
N ALA A 84 -1.32 -8.09 -3.34
CA ALA A 84 -2.45 -8.87 -3.83
C ALA A 84 -3.69 -8.04 -4.24
N MET A 85 -3.79 -6.78 -3.82
CA MET A 85 -4.85 -5.86 -4.25
C MET A 85 -4.72 -5.47 -5.74
N PHE A 86 -3.49 -5.48 -6.28
CA PHE A 86 -3.15 -5.03 -7.64
C PHE A 86 -2.95 -6.16 -8.65
N PHE A 87 -2.88 -7.41 -8.18
CA PHE A 87 -2.72 -8.58 -9.06
C PHE A 87 -3.99 -9.41 -9.10
N LYS A 88 -4.31 -9.94 -10.30
CA LYS A 88 -5.37 -10.93 -10.48
C LYS A 88 -4.77 -12.32 -10.33
N ASN A 89 -5.03 -12.99 -9.21
CA ASN A 89 -4.75 -14.42 -9.03
C ASN A 89 -5.86 -15.09 -8.20
N PRO A 90 -6.02 -16.42 -8.29
CA PRO A 90 -7.09 -17.14 -7.57
C PRO A 90 -7.03 -16.94 -6.05
N ASP A 91 -5.82 -16.93 -5.48
CA ASP A 91 -5.62 -16.85 -4.04
C ASP A 91 -5.66 -15.41 -3.47
N ARG A 92 -6.00 -14.42 -4.30
CA ARG A 92 -5.87 -13.00 -3.93
C ARG A 92 -6.64 -12.65 -2.67
N ALA A 93 -7.83 -13.24 -2.50
CA ALA A 93 -8.70 -12.91 -1.39
C ALA A 93 -8.11 -13.39 -0.05
N TYR A 94 -7.54 -14.59 -0.03
CA TYR A 94 -6.81 -15.13 1.13
C TYR A 94 -5.58 -14.28 1.45
N LYS A 95 -4.81 -13.87 0.43
CA LYS A 95 -3.63 -13.01 0.61
C LYS A 95 -3.99 -11.62 1.14
N ILE A 96 -5.04 -10.99 0.60
CA ILE A 96 -5.53 -9.69 1.09
C ILE A 96 -5.93 -9.79 2.57
N LEU A 97 -6.54 -10.90 2.99
CA LEU A 97 -6.91 -11.14 4.38
C LEU A 97 -5.76 -11.70 5.26
N GLU A 98 -4.55 -11.85 4.72
CA GLU A 98 -3.38 -12.39 5.42
C GLU A 98 -3.60 -13.80 6.02
N ILE A 99 -4.34 -14.65 5.32
CA ILE A 99 -4.67 -16.04 5.73
C ILE A 99 -4.27 -17.06 4.66
N ASP A 100 -4.17 -18.32 5.07
CA ASP A 100 -3.92 -19.45 4.18
C ASP A 100 -5.21 -19.88 3.44
N PRO A 101 -5.14 -20.35 2.18
CA PRO A 101 -6.27 -20.98 1.50
C PRO A 101 -6.93 -22.15 2.25
N SER A 102 -6.23 -22.79 3.20
CA SER A 102 -6.79 -23.82 4.07
C SER A 102 -7.58 -23.27 5.27
N ALA A 103 -7.68 -21.95 5.44
CA ALA A 103 -8.33 -21.33 6.58
C ALA A 103 -9.81 -21.71 6.68
N SER A 104 -10.26 -21.96 7.91
CA SER A 104 -11.66 -22.21 8.25
C SER A 104 -12.52 -20.96 8.13
N ILE A 105 -13.84 -21.14 8.03
CA ILE A 105 -14.81 -20.02 7.97
C ILE A 105 -14.66 -19.07 9.17
N ASN A 106 -14.39 -19.62 10.36
CA ASN A 106 -14.20 -18.81 11.57
C ASN A 106 -12.93 -17.95 11.49
N GLU A 107 -11.85 -18.51 10.95
CA GLU A 107 -10.59 -17.78 10.70
C GLU A 107 -10.78 -16.69 9.65
N ILE A 108 -11.52 -16.96 8.56
CA ILE A 108 -11.84 -15.95 7.53
C ILE A 108 -12.59 -14.77 8.15
N LYS A 109 -13.63 -15.04 8.95
CA LYS A 109 -14.41 -13.99 9.66
C LYS A 109 -13.54 -13.19 10.63
N ALA A 110 -12.65 -13.86 11.36
CA ALA A 110 -11.73 -13.21 12.29
C ALA A 110 -10.68 -12.34 11.58
N ALA A 111 -10.14 -12.84 10.47
CA ALA A 111 -9.21 -12.12 9.63
C ALA A 111 -9.85 -10.86 9.04
N TYR A 112 -11.06 -10.94 8.51
CA TYR A 112 -11.79 -9.78 8.02
C TYR A 112 -11.92 -8.68 9.09
N ARG A 113 -12.34 -9.02 10.32
CA ARG A 113 -12.44 -8.04 11.43
C ARG A 113 -11.09 -7.41 11.75
N THR A 114 -10.02 -8.20 11.74
CA THR A 114 -8.66 -7.74 12.00
C THR A 114 -8.21 -6.77 10.91
N MET A 115 -8.43 -7.09 9.64
CA MET A 115 -8.03 -6.28 8.50
C MET A 115 -8.86 -5.01 8.37
N ALA A 116 -10.18 -5.09 8.61
CA ALA A 116 -11.06 -3.94 8.66
C ALA A 116 -10.60 -2.93 9.72
N LYS A 117 -10.22 -3.40 10.93
CA LYS A 117 -9.67 -2.53 11.97
C LYS A 117 -8.28 -1.98 11.59
N LYS A 118 -7.44 -2.78 10.94
CA LYS A 118 -6.08 -2.39 10.53
C LYS A 118 -6.11 -1.27 9.49
N TYR A 119 -7.02 -1.36 8.53
CA TYR A 119 -7.12 -0.48 7.36
C TYR A 119 -8.33 0.46 7.39
N HIS A 120 -8.97 0.65 8.54
CA HIS A 120 -10.10 1.56 8.66
C HIS A 120 -9.69 3.00 8.28
N PRO A 121 -10.45 3.70 7.44
CA PRO A 121 -10.12 5.06 6.98
C PRO A 121 -9.97 6.07 8.13
N ASP A 122 -10.69 5.88 9.24
CA ASP A 122 -10.57 6.70 10.47
C ASP A 122 -9.15 6.85 10.98
N LYS A 123 -8.28 5.86 10.77
CA LYS A 123 -6.88 5.93 11.19
C LYS A 123 -6.08 7.02 10.47
N LEU A 124 -6.57 7.48 9.31
CA LEU A 124 -5.91 8.43 8.43
C LEU A 124 -6.77 9.68 8.14
N GLN A 125 -7.88 9.89 8.85
CA GLN A 125 -8.76 11.07 8.69
C GLN A 125 -8.07 12.42 8.92
N HIS A 126 -6.97 12.45 9.67
CA HIS A 126 -6.19 13.67 9.93
C HIS A 126 -5.15 13.96 8.82
N MET A 127 -5.05 13.11 7.81
CA MET A 127 -4.14 13.26 6.67
C MET A 127 -4.87 13.90 5.48
N ASP A 128 -4.10 14.38 4.51
CA ASP A 128 -4.61 14.97 3.27
C ASP A 128 -5.54 14.02 2.49
N GLU A 129 -6.44 14.59 1.68
CA GLU A 129 -7.48 13.86 0.93
C GLU A 129 -6.95 12.67 0.13
N ALA A 130 -5.75 12.81 -0.47
CA ALA A 130 -5.13 11.71 -1.19
C ALA A 130 -4.98 10.47 -0.29
N TYR A 131 -4.43 10.63 0.92
CA TYR A 131 -4.25 9.53 1.89
C TYR A 131 -5.58 8.91 2.30
N GLN A 132 -6.63 9.71 2.42
CA GLN A 132 -7.97 9.24 2.76
C GLN A 132 -8.56 8.39 1.63
N GLN A 133 -8.49 8.86 0.38
CA GLN A 133 -8.97 8.11 -0.78
C GLN A 133 -8.27 6.76 -0.94
N GLY A 134 -6.94 6.73 -0.77
CA GLY A 134 -6.19 5.49 -0.83
C GLY A 134 -6.52 4.53 0.33
N ALA A 135 -6.85 5.05 1.51
CA ALA A 135 -7.30 4.23 2.64
C ALA A 135 -8.68 3.63 2.39
N GLU A 136 -9.60 4.40 1.81
CA GLU A 136 -10.93 3.94 1.42
C GLU A 136 -10.87 2.86 0.34
N GLU A 137 -10.05 3.06 -0.70
CA GLU A 137 -9.83 2.05 -1.74
C GLU A 137 -9.33 0.75 -1.15
N LYS A 138 -8.33 0.84 -0.27
CA LYS A 138 -7.76 -0.31 0.42
C LYS A 138 -8.80 -1.04 1.28
N PHE A 139 -9.59 -0.29 2.03
CA PHE A 139 -10.66 -0.85 2.85
C PHE A 139 -11.71 -1.57 2.00
N ARG A 140 -12.11 -0.98 0.88
CA ARG A 140 -13.00 -1.61 -0.10
C ARG A 140 -12.43 -2.93 -0.63
N LYS A 141 -11.12 -3.00 -0.90
CA LYS A 141 -10.47 -4.26 -1.33
C LYS A 141 -10.53 -5.36 -0.27
N VAL A 142 -10.47 -5.02 1.01
CA VAL A 142 -10.66 -5.99 2.11
C VAL A 142 -12.09 -6.51 2.11
N GLN A 143 -13.09 -5.64 1.90
CA GLN A 143 -14.49 -6.04 1.83
C GLN A 143 -14.75 -6.95 0.62
N GLU A 144 -14.30 -6.56 -0.57
CA GLU A 144 -14.40 -7.35 -1.80
C GLU A 144 -13.79 -8.75 -1.62
N ALA A 145 -12.62 -8.84 -0.99
CA ALA A 145 -11.97 -10.12 -0.70
C ALA A 145 -12.80 -11.00 0.23
N TYR A 146 -13.37 -10.43 1.30
CA TYR A 146 -14.22 -11.17 2.22
C TYR A 146 -15.51 -11.64 1.53
N GLU A 147 -16.17 -10.79 0.76
CA GLU A 147 -17.38 -11.14 0.00
C GLU A 147 -17.11 -12.24 -1.04
N GLN A 148 -15.94 -12.22 -1.69
CA GLN A 148 -15.53 -13.28 -2.60
C GLN A 148 -15.44 -14.63 -1.86
N LEU A 149 -14.78 -14.66 -0.70
CA LEU A 149 -14.64 -15.89 0.09
C LEU A 149 -15.97 -16.39 0.65
N GLN A 150 -16.87 -15.49 1.03
CA GLN A 150 -18.24 -15.85 1.42
C GLN A 150 -18.97 -16.59 0.30
N LYS A 151 -18.88 -16.09 -0.94
CA LYS A 151 -19.49 -16.73 -2.12
C LYS A 151 -18.83 -18.08 -2.43
N GLU A 152 -17.50 -18.15 -2.36
CA GLU A 152 -16.72 -19.35 -2.68
C GLU A 152 -16.94 -20.47 -1.66
N ARG A 153 -17.08 -20.14 -0.37
CA ARG A 153 -17.17 -21.11 0.74
C ARG A 153 -18.60 -21.30 1.27
N GLY A 154 -19.55 -20.48 0.84
CA GLY A 154 -20.98 -20.61 1.14
C GLY A 154 -21.38 -20.25 2.57
N PHE A 155 -21.03 -19.04 3.06
CA PHE A 155 -21.37 -18.60 4.42
C PHE A 155 -21.65 -17.10 4.59
#